data_AF-A0A2L2TA18-F1
#
_entry.id   AF-A0A2L2TA18-F1
#
_cell.length_a   1.000
_cell.length_b   1.000
_cell.length_c   1.000
_cell.angle_alpha   90.00
_cell.angle_beta   90.00
_cell.angle_gamma   90.00
#
_symmetry.space_group_name_H-M   'P 1'
#
loop_
_entity.id
_entity.type
_entity.pdbx_description
1 polymer ?
#
loop_
_entity_poly.entity_id
_entity_poly.type
_entity_poly.pdbx_seq_one_letter_code
_entity_poly.pdbx_strand_id
1 'polypeptide(L)'
;MPNQNGETVMHFASAGGQINTIKYLLSNNVGLNINETASMGWTPLLRALVVTVPSLAGLSLLGKIEAAQLFLAQGADPSTSAHDGWTPLHCLL
;
A
#
# COMPACT_ATOMS: atom_id res chain seq x y z
N MET A 1 -11.34 7.03 8.29
CA MET A 1 -12.03 7.92 7.33
C MET A 1 -11.06 8.28 6.22
N PRO A 2 -11.44 8.18 4.94
CA PRO A 2 -10.59 8.58 3.82
C PRO A 2 -10.44 10.10 3.73
N ASN A 3 -9.33 10.57 3.13
CA ASN A 3 -9.15 11.98 2.80
C ASN A 3 -9.90 12.37 1.49
N GLN A 4 -9.69 13.60 1.00
CA GLN A 4 -10.29 14.08 -0.25
C GLN A 4 -9.92 13.24 -1.50
N ASN A 5 -8.83 12.49 -1.43
CA ASN A 5 -8.36 11.57 -2.47
C ASN A 5 -8.80 10.12 -2.23
N GLY A 6 -9.70 9.86 -1.28
CA GLY A 6 -10.13 8.49 -0.96
C GLY A 6 -9.09 7.69 -0.18
N GLU A 7 -7.96 8.30 0.21
CA GLU A 7 -6.85 7.60 0.85
C GLU A 7 -7.12 7.42 2.34
N THR A 8 -7.03 6.17 2.79
CA THR A 8 -7.13 5.81 4.21
C THR A 8 -5.77 5.78 4.90
N VAL A 9 -5.76 5.63 6.23
CA VAL A 9 -4.52 5.52 7.03
C VAL A 9 -3.63 4.40 6.51
N MET A 10 -4.22 3.31 5.99
CA MET A 10 -3.47 2.20 5.41
C MET A 10 -2.70 2.62 4.14
N HIS A 11 -3.23 3.52 3.32
CA HIS A 11 -2.53 4.04 2.13
C HIS A 11 -1.28 4.83 2.51
N PHE A 12 -1.36 5.66 3.55
CA PHE A 12 -0.22 6.42 4.05
C PHE A 12 0.83 5.54 4.74
N ALA A 13 0.39 4.58 5.57
CA ALA A 13 1.27 3.62 6.22
C ALA A 13 2.03 2.77 5.18
N SER A 14 1.35 2.39 4.11
CA SER A 14 1.93 1.67 2.97
C SER A 14 2.97 2.51 2.25
N ALA A 15 2.63 3.74 1.87
CA ALA A 15 3.56 4.65 1.18
C ALA A 15 4.85 4.92 1.98
N GLY A 16 4.75 4.92 3.31
CA GLY A 16 5.89 5.08 4.21
C GLY A 16 6.65 3.79 4.55
N GLY A 17 6.17 2.61 4.14
CA GLY A 17 6.74 1.33 4.55
C GLY A 17 6.64 1.07 6.06
N GLN A 18 5.62 1.61 6.72
CA GLN A 18 5.46 1.55 8.18
C GLN A 18 4.83 0.22 8.62
N ILE A 19 5.64 -0.84 8.68
CA ILE A 19 5.18 -2.21 8.96
C ILE A 19 4.38 -2.34 10.25
N ASN A 20 4.85 -1.73 11.34
CA ASN A 20 4.17 -1.84 12.64
C ASN A 20 2.77 -1.22 12.60
N THR A 21 2.62 -0.09 11.91
CA THR A 21 1.33 0.55 11.67
C THR A 21 0.44 -0.34 10.82
N ILE A 22 0.98 -0.95 9.75
CA ILE A 22 0.23 -1.88 8.88
C ILE A 22 -0.24 -3.11 9.66
N LYS A 23 0.64 -3.76 10.44
CA LYS A 23 0.30 -4.90 11.30
C LYS A 23 -0.79 -4.55 12.31
N TYR A 24 -0.71 -3.36 12.90
CA TYR A 24 -1.75 -2.87 13.82
C TYR A 24 -3.09 -2.66 13.11
N LEU A 25 -3.09 -2.04 11.92
CA LEU A 25 -4.30 -1.80 11.12
C LEU A 25 -4.92 -3.09 10.56
N LEU A 26 -4.13 -4.13 10.34
CA LEU A 26 -4.59 -5.45 9.91
C LEU A 26 -4.97 -6.35 11.08
N SER A 27 -4.74 -5.93 12.32
CA SER A 27 -5.22 -6.69 13.47
C SER A 27 -6.75 -6.77 13.43
N ASN A 28 -7.29 -7.93 13.81
CA ASN A 28 -8.72 -8.28 13.73
C ASN A 28 -9.69 -7.27 14.39
N ASN A 29 -9.18 -6.31 15.16
CA ASN A 29 -9.97 -5.31 15.85
C ASN A 29 -10.34 -4.10 14.97
N VAL A 30 -9.63 -3.86 13.87
CA VAL A 30 -9.81 -2.64 13.06
C VAL A 30 -10.71 -2.89 11.84
N GLY A 31 -10.78 -4.13 11.35
CA GLY A 31 -11.70 -4.53 10.28
C GLY A 31 -11.47 -3.81 8.94
N LEU A 32 -10.26 -3.29 8.70
CA LEU A 32 -9.92 -2.59 7.46
C LEU A 32 -9.79 -3.57 6.30
N ASN A 33 -10.34 -3.20 5.16
CA ASN A 33 -10.22 -4.01 3.95
C ASN A 33 -8.87 -3.70 3.27
N ILE A 34 -8.07 -4.76 3.09
CA ILE A 34 -6.73 -4.70 2.52
C ILE A 34 -6.71 -4.26 1.05
N ASN A 35 -7.82 -4.47 0.34
CA ASN A 35 -8.03 -4.08 -1.04
C ASN A 35 -8.87 -2.80 -1.16
N GLU A 36 -8.92 -1.97 -0.11
CA GLU A 36 -9.55 -0.65 -0.20
C GLU A 36 -8.93 0.18 -1.32
N THR A 37 -9.78 0.79 -2.14
CA THR A 37 -9.34 1.64 -3.25
C THR A 37 -9.54 3.11 -2.91
N ALA A 38 -8.50 3.92 -3.07
CA ALA A 38 -8.60 5.38 -3.10
C ALA A 38 -9.23 5.89 -4.42
N SER A 39 -9.38 7.21 -4.58
CA SER A 39 -10.16 7.84 -5.67
C SER A 39 -9.69 7.56 -7.10
N MET A 40 -8.50 6.98 -7.31
CA MET A 40 -8.04 6.51 -8.63
C MET A 40 -7.79 5.00 -8.68
N GLY A 41 -8.48 4.21 -7.84
CA GLY A 41 -8.28 2.76 -7.80
C GLY A 41 -6.97 2.33 -7.13
N TRP A 42 -6.25 3.26 -6.50
CA TRP A 42 -5.01 2.93 -5.78
C TRP A 42 -5.33 2.08 -4.56
N THR A 43 -4.69 0.93 -4.46
CA THR A 43 -4.74 0.07 -3.28
C THR A 43 -3.57 0.38 -2.34
N PRO A 44 -3.65 0.00 -1.05
CA PRO A 44 -2.51 0.01 -0.13
C PRO A 44 -1.29 -0.69 -0.70
N LEU A 45 -1.48 -1.83 -1.38
CA LEU A 45 -0.41 -2.58 -2.04
C LEU A 45 0.28 -1.75 -3.12
N LEU A 46 -0.50 -1.14 -4.03
CA LEU A 46 0.06 -0.24 -5.06
C LEU A 46 0.84 0.91 -4.43
N ARG A 47 0.35 1.47 -3.32
CA ARG A 47 1.03 2.57 -2.61
C ARG A 47 2.29 2.17 -1.87
N ALA A 48 2.37 0.94 -1.35
CA ALA A 48 3.62 0.42 -0.79
C ALA A 48 4.71 0.34 -1.86
N LEU A 49 4.34 0.00 -3.09
CA LEU A 49 5.29 -0.21 -4.17
C LEU A 49 5.71 1.09 -4.86
N VAL A 50 4.88 2.15 -4.87
CA VAL A 50 5.27 3.43 -5.49
C VAL A 50 6.50 4.04 -4.81
N VAL A 51 7.52 4.35 -5.61
CA VAL A 51 8.68 5.16 -5.20
C VAL A 51 8.38 6.63 -5.54
N THR A 52 7.78 7.36 -4.60
CA THR A 52 7.49 8.80 -4.79
C THR A 52 8.72 9.70 -4.68
N VAL A 53 9.80 9.21 -4.05
CA VAL A 53 11.00 10.00 -3.76
C VAL A 53 12.27 9.16 -3.95
N PRO A 54 13.00 9.33 -5.06
CA PRO A 54 14.24 8.58 -5.34
C PRO A 54 15.31 8.77 -4.25
N SER A 55 15.32 9.92 -3.59
CA SER A 55 16.31 10.28 -2.56
C SER A 55 16.16 9.53 -1.22
N LEU A 56 15.03 8.85 -0.98
CA LEU A 56 14.81 8.05 0.24
C LEU A 56 14.70 6.54 -0.05
N ALA A 57 14.97 6.12 -1.28
CA ALA A 57 14.79 4.74 -1.74
C ALA A 57 15.57 3.74 -0.87
N GLY A 58 16.81 4.04 -0.46
CA GLY A 58 17.67 3.08 0.22
C GLY A 58 17.14 2.54 1.56
N LEU A 59 16.49 3.37 2.39
CA LEU A 59 16.00 2.95 3.72
C LEU A 59 14.52 2.58 3.71
N SER A 60 13.73 3.16 2.80
CA SER A 60 12.28 2.92 2.73
C SER A 60 11.92 1.68 1.92
N LEU A 61 12.78 1.21 1.01
CA LEU A 61 12.51 0.02 0.17
C LEU A 61 12.34 -1.26 0.99
N LEU A 62 13.11 -1.48 2.05
CA LEU A 62 12.98 -2.70 2.87
C LEU A 62 11.60 -2.78 3.56
N GLY A 63 11.15 -1.67 4.18
CA GLY A 63 9.82 -1.58 4.76
C GLY A 63 8.71 -1.63 3.71
N LYS A 64 8.95 -1.14 2.49
CA LYS A 64 7.97 -1.24 1.39
C LYS A 64 7.84 -2.66 0.86
N ILE A 65 8.96 -3.39 0.73
CA ILE A 65 8.97 -4.81 0.32
C ILE A 65 8.30 -5.67 1.39
N GLU A 66 8.62 -5.48 2.67
CA GLU A 66 7.98 -6.22 3.75
C GLU A 66 6.47 -5.90 3.83
N ALA A 67 6.06 -4.65 3.56
CA ALA A 67 4.65 -4.27 3.51
C ALA A 67 3.92 -5.00 2.37
N ALA A 68 4.52 -5.02 1.17
CA ALA A 68 3.98 -5.72 0.02
C ALA A 68 3.87 -7.22 0.27
N GLN A 69 4.90 -7.84 0.84
CA GLN A 69 4.87 -9.26 1.22
C GLN A 69 3.77 -9.55 2.24
N LEU A 70 3.60 -8.68 3.22
CA LEU A 70 2.57 -8.82 4.24
C LEU A 70 1.18 -8.70 3.62
N PHE A 71 0.97 -7.75 2.71
CA PHE A 71 -0.29 -7.61 2.00
C PHE A 71 -0.61 -8.85 1.16
N LEU A 72 0.36 -9.38 0.43
CA LEU A 72 0.19 -10.62 -0.33
C LEU A 72 -0.12 -11.82 0.57
N ALA A 73 0.56 -11.94 1.72
CA ALA A 73 0.30 -12.99 2.70
C ALA A 73 -1.11 -12.91 3.31
N GLN A 74 -1.70 -11.72 3.36
CA GLN A 74 -3.06 -11.47 3.83
C GLN A 74 -4.11 -11.53 2.71
N GLY A 75 -3.73 -11.95 1.50
CA GLY A 75 -4.65 -12.15 0.39
C GLY A 75 -4.96 -10.88 -0.41
N ALA A 76 -4.11 -9.86 -0.36
CA ALA A 76 -4.19 -8.73 -1.28
C ALA A 76 -3.99 -9.22 -2.72
N ASP A 77 -4.82 -8.74 -3.65
CA ASP A 77 -4.79 -9.20 -5.03
C ASP A 77 -3.71 -8.45 -5.83
N PRO A 78 -2.63 -9.13 -6.29
CA PRO A 78 -1.56 -8.51 -7.06
C PRO A 78 -1.96 -8.11 -8.47
N SER A 79 -3.12 -8.58 -8.96
CA SER A 79 -3.65 -8.22 -10.29
C SER A 79 -4.43 -6.92 -10.29
N THR A 80 -4.65 -6.32 -9.10
CA THR A 80 -5.37 -5.04 -8.99
C THR A 80 -4.62 -3.94 -9.73
N SER A 81 -5.35 -3.21 -10.56
CA SER A 81 -4.82 -2.06 -11.30
C SER A 81 -5.50 -0.78 -10.83
N ALA A 82 -4.73 0.29 -10.73
CA ALA A 82 -5.28 1.64 -10.60
C ALA A 82 -6.03 2.01 -11.89
N HIS A 83 -6.86 3.04 -11.83
CA HIS A 83 -7.63 3.54 -12.99
C HIS A 83 -6.75 3.93 -14.18
N ASP A 84 -5.50 4.30 -13.92
CA ASP A 84 -4.51 4.66 -14.94
C ASP A 84 -3.79 3.42 -15.54
N GLY A 85 -4.24 2.21 -15.21
CA GLY A 85 -3.64 0.94 -15.67
C GLY A 85 -2.38 0.51 -14.89
N TRP A 86 -2.00 1.25 -13.85
CA TRP A 86 -0.83 0.92 -13.03
C TRP A 86 -1.09 -0.35 -12.22
N THR A 87 -0.20 -1.32 -12.38
CA THR A 87 -0.20 -2.57 -11.61
C THR A 87 0.92 -2.55 -10.58
N PRO A 88 0.88 -3.43 -9.56
CA PRO A 88 1.98 -3.62 -8.62
C PRO A 88 3.34 -3.81 -9.32
N LEU A 89 3.33 -4.46 -10.48
CA LEU A 89 4.53 -4.70 -11.29
C LEU A 89 5.10 -3.41 -11.91
N HIS A 90 4.24 -2.46 -12.31
CA HIS A 90 4.68 -1.16 -12.82
C HIS A 90 5.33 -0.29 -11.73
N CYS A 91 4.93 -0.46 -10.47
CA CYS A 91 5.49 0.29 -9.34
C CYS A 91 6.86 -0.24 -8.85
N LEU A 92 7.31 -1.42 -9.30
CA LEU A 92 8.56 -2.04 -8.87
C LEU A 92 9.81 -1.56 -9.64
N LEU A 93 9.65 -0.62 -10.60
CA LEU A 93 10.71 -0.06 -11.46
C LEU A 93 11.31 1.23 -10.87
#